data_AF-A0A529HGY2-F1
#
_entry.id   AF-A0A529HGY2-F1
#
_cell.length_a   1.000
_cell.length_b   1.000
_cell.length_c   1.000
_cell.angle_alpha   90.00
_cell.angle_beta   90.00
_cell.angle_gamma   90.00
#
_symmetry.space_group_name_H-M   'P 1'
#
loop_
_entity.id
_entity.type
_entity.pdbx_description
1 polymer ?
#
loop_
_entity_poly.entity_id
_entity_poly.type
_entity_poly.pdbx_seq_one_letter_code
_entity_poly.pdbx_strand_id
1 'polypeptide(L)'
;HIERRHATHVSNMELRSLSHDRLTLILKQRSAYEKELRAILRDGAEDGVFAIDDIGLTAMALIQMMTGVIVWFRPGERLSIGEVTTSYLSMTMRLVGATIRQGRARDVVAL
;
A
#
# COMPACT_ATOMS: atom_id res chain seq x y z
N HIS A 1 14.60 18.87 35.36
CA HIS A 1 15.20 19.73 34.33
C HIS A 1 15.43 18.90 33.07
N ILE A 2 14.76 19.02 31.94
CA ILE A 2 13.54 19.72 31.49
C ILE A 2 13.27 19.10 30.10
N GLU A 3 11.99 18.83 29.82
CA GLU A 3 11.36 18.72 28.50
C GLU A 3 12.07 18.01 27.32
N ARG A 4 11.46 16.90 26.87
CA ARG A 4 10.73 16.95 25.59
C ARG A 4 9.76 15.78 25.43
N ARG A 5 8.61 15.93 26.08
CA ARG A 5 7.43 15.06 26.00
C ARG A 5 6.45 15.51 24.90
N HIS A 6 6.94 15.99 23.76
CA HIS A 6 6.09 16.56 22.69
C HIS A 6 6.33 15.96 21.29
N ALA A 7 6.70 14.69 21.18
CA ALA A 7 6.76 14.02 19.87
C ALA A 7 5.38 13.52 19.37
N THR A 8 4.38 13.42 20.24
CA THR A 8 3.09 12.79 19.90
C THR A 8 2.13 13.72 19.15
N HIS A 9 2.38 15.03 19.10
CA HIS A 9 1.49 15.99 18.45
C HIS A 9 2.00 16.51 17.09
N VAL A 10 3.32 16.43 16.84
CA VAL A 10 3.94 16.96 15.61
C VAL A 10 3.59 16.12 14.37
N SER A 11 3.21 14.86 14.53
CA SER A 11 2.99 13.98 13.37
C SER A 11 1.70 14.30 12.60
N ASN A 12 0.63 14.81 13.23
CA ASN A 12 -0.69 14.83 12.61
C ASN A 12 -0.95 16.02 11.67
N MET A 13 -0.45 17.22 11.96
CA MET A 13 -0.60 18.38 11.07
C MET A 13 0.42 18.36 9.94
N GLU A 14 1.65 17.97 10.24
CA GLU A 14 2.71 17.72 9.24
C GLU A 14 2.28 16.60 8.28
N LEU A 15 1.73 15.48 8.75
CA LEU A 15 1.24 14.40 7.87
C LEU A 15 0.08 14.84 6.98
N ARG A 16 -0.82 15.72 7.44
CA ARG A 16 -1.98 16.18 6.65
C ARG A 16 -1.64 17.27 5.65
N SER A 17 -0.73 18.20 5.98
CA SER A 17 -0.21 19.15 4.99
C SER A 17 0.70 18.43 3.98
N LEU A 18 1.56 17.52 4.46
CA LEU A 18 2.36 16.66 3.60
C LEU A 18 1.50 15.71 2.78
N SER A 19 0.37 15.19 3.27
CA SER A 19 -0.41 14.22 2.49
C SER A 19 -1.14 14.86 1.32
N HIS A 20 -1.64 16.09 1.42
CA HIS A 20 -2.31 16.77 0.31
C HIS A 20 -1.31 17.26 -0.76
N ASP A 21 -0.16 17.80 -0.33
CA ASP A 21 0.89 18.24 -1.24
C ASP A 21 1.64 17.04 -1.86
N ARG A 22 1.88 15.97 -1.09
CA ARG A 22 2.39 14.70 -1.63
C ARG A 22 1.36 14.02 -2.51
N LEU A 23 0.06 14.08 -2.21
CA LEU A 23 -0.98 13.54 -3.08
C LEU A 23 -0.94 14.25 -4.43
N THR A 24 -0.79 15.57 -4.46
CA THR A 24 -0.65 16.33 -5.71
C THR A 24 0.62 15.95 -6.46
N LEU A 25 1.74 15.75 -5.76
CA LEU A 25 3.00 15.29 -6.36
C LEU A 25 2.90 13.85 -6.92
N ILE A 26 2.25 12.94 -6.18
CA ILE A 26 2.00 11.54 -6.56
C ILE A 26 1.06 11.48 -7.78
N LEU A 27 -0.01 12.29 -7.78
CA LEU A 27 -0.95 12.38 -8.90
C LEU A 27 -0.29 12.97 -10.16
N LYS A 28 0.69 13.87 -10.03
CA LYS A 28 1.42 14.44 -11.17
C LYS A 28 2.37 13.43 -11.83
N GLN A 29 2.82 12.42 -11.09
CA GLN A 29 3.63 11.29 -11.61
C GLN A 29 2.79 10.09 -12.05
N ARG A 30 1.46 10.19 -11.95
CA ARG A 30 0.50 9.08 -12.10
C ARG A 30 0.63 8.32 -13.42
N SER A 31 0.92 9.00 -14.54
CA SER A 31 1.04 8.31 -15.84
C SER A 31 2.25 7.38 -15.92
N ALA A 32 3.36 7.72 -15.26
CA ALA A 32 4.55 6.87 -15.24
C ALA A 32 4.32 5.65 -14.34
N TYR A 33 3.82 5.86 -13.12
CA TYR A 33 3.48 4.77 -12.20
C TYR A 33 2.40 3.84 -12.75
N GLU A 34 1.38 4.39 -13.41
CA GLU A 34 0.33 3.57 -14.02
C GLU A 34 0.90 2.70 -15.15
N LYS A 35 1.81 3.25 -15.96
CA LYS A 35 2.48 2.47 -17.01
C LYS A 35 3.32 1.34 -16.43
N GLU A 36 4.11 1.62 -15.40
CA GLU A 36 4.93 0.61 -14.71
C GLU A 36 4.07 -0.46 -14.03
N LEU A 37 3.00 -0.07 -13.34
CA LEU A 37 2.07 -1.00 -12.71
C LEU A 37 1.43 -1.92 -13.77
N ARG A 38 0.98 -1.37 -14.89
CA ARG A 38 0.43 -2.17 -16.00
C ARG A 38 1.46 -3.13 -16.60
N ALA A 39 2.75 -2.78 -16.59
CA ALA A 39 3.81 -3.70 -17.02
C ALA A 39 3.93 -4.87 -16.04
N ILE A 40 4.07 -4.60 -14.74
CA ILE A 40 4.15 -5.64 -13.70
C ILE A 40 2.96 -6.61 -13.74
N LEU A 41 1.74 -6.06 -13.89
CA LEU A 41 0.53 -6.88 -13.97
C LEU A 41 0.49 -7.74 -15.24
N ARG A 42 1.01 -7.23 -16.36
CA ARG A 42 1.11 -7.97 -17.61
C ARG A 42 2.13 -9.09 -17.49
N ASP A 43 3.34 -8.77 -17.01
CA ASP A 43 4.41 -9.74 -16.85
C ASP A 43 3.95 -10.88 -15.94
N GLY A 44 3.29 -10.57 -14.82
CA GLY A 44 2.75 -11.60 -13.94
C GLY A 44 1.60 -12.42 -14.53
N ALA A 45 0.80 -11.83 -15.43
CA ALA A 45 -0.23 -12.57 -16.17
C ALA A 45 0.39 -13.49 -17.24
N GLU A 46 1.42 -13.00 -17.95
CA GLU A 46 2.17 -13.76 -18.95
C GLU A 46 2.94 -14.94 -18.31
N ASP A 47 3.51 -14.72 -17.12
CA ASP A 47 4.17 -15.77 -16.32
C ASP A 47 3.18 -16.73 -15.62
N GLY A 48 1.87 -16.48 -15.75
CA GLY A 48 0.82 -17.31 -15.12
C GLY A 48 0.78 -17.24 -13.59
N VAL A 49 1.50 -16.29 -12.98
CA VAL A 49 1.50 -16.08 -11.52
C VAL A 49 0.32 -15.21 -11.07
N PHE A 50 -0.25 -14.42 -11.98
CA PHE A 50 -1.46 -13.63 -11.79
C PHE A 50 -2.60 -14.13 -12.70
N ALA A 51 -3.81 -14.12 -12.17
CA ALA A 51 -5.03 -14.39 -12.91
C ALA A 51 -5.81 -13.08 -13.06
N ILE A 52 -5.58 -12.37 -14.17
CA ILE A 52 -6.12 -11.02 -14.42
C ILE A 52 -6.83 -11.02 -15.77
N ASP A 53 -8.13 -10.70 -15.78
CA ASP A 53 -8.93 -10.58 -17.00
C ASP A 53 -8.70 -9.25 -17.74
N ASP A 54 -8.61 -8.15 -16.99
CA ASP A 54 -8.38 -6.80 -17.52
C ASP A 54 -7.27 -6.09 -16.72
N ILE A 55 -6.10 -5.98 -17.33
CA ILE A 55 -4.92 -5.33 -16.74
C ILE A 55 -5.18 -3.84 -16.48
N GLY A 56 -5.88 -3.16 -17.39
CA GLY A 56 -6.15 -1.73 -17.28
C GLY A 56 -7.09 -1.44 -16.12
N LEU A 57 -8.20 -2.18 -16.03
CA LEU A 57 -9.16 -2.06 -14.93
C LEU A 57 -8.53 -2.44 -13.58
N THR A 58 -7.73 -3.51 -13.54
CA THR A 58 -7.04 -3.94 -12.32
C THR A 58 -6.04 -2.89 -11.84
N ALA A 59 -5.25 -2.30 -12.74
CA ALA A 59 -4.34 -1.20 -12.41
C ALA A 59 -5.10 0.01 -11.85
N MET A 60 -6.22 0.39 -12.47
CA MET A 60 -7.05 1.49 -11.97
C MET A 60 -7.59 1.19 -10.57
N ALA A 61 -8.10 -0.02 -10.32
CA ALA A 61 -8.61 -0.42 -9.01
C ALA A 61 -7.52 -0.35 -7.92
N LEU A 62 -6.31 -0.84 -8.20
CA LEU A 62 -5.18 -0.76 -7.27
C LEU A 62 -4.78 0.67 -6.96
N ILE A 63 -4.70 1.53 -7.97
CA ILE A 63 -4.41 2.97 -7.80
C ILE A 63 -5.49 3.63 -6.93
N GLN A 64 -6.77 3.34 -7.16
CA GLN A 64 -7.86 3.90 -6.37
C GLN A 64 -7.82 3.40 -4.92
N MET A 65 -7.52 2.12 -4.70
CA MET A 65 -7.38 1.56 -3.36
C MET A 65 -6.29 2.28 -2.56
N MET A 66 -5.10 2.43 -3.14
CA MET A 66 -3.97 3.15 -2.54
C MET A 66 -4.27 4.63 -2.33
N THR A 67 -4.91 5.29 -3.28
CA THR A 67 -5.27 6.71 -3.15
C THR A 67 -6.30 6.93 -2.04
N GLY A 68 -7.28 6.01 -1.92
CA GLY A 68 -8.34 6.10 -0.92
C GLY A 68 -7.82 6.10 0.52
N VAL A 69 -6.72 5.37 0.80
CA VAL A 69 -6.13 5.30 2.15
C VAL A 69 -5.73 6.68 2.69
N ILE A 70 -5.28 7.57 1.81
CA ILE A 70 -4.84 8.93 2.15
C ILE A 70 -6.01 9.76 2.70
N VAL A 71 -7.24 9.46 2.27
CA VAL A 71 -8.44 10.22 2.64
C VAL A 71 -8.95 9.85 4.03
N TRP A 72 -8.89 8.56 4.41
CA TRP A 72 -9.55 8.08 5.63
C TRP A 72 -8.58 7.65 6.74
N PHE A 73 -7.33 7.34 6.43
CA PHE A 73 -6.40 6.78 7.41
C PHE A 73 -6.01 7.79 8.49
N ARG A 74 -6.14 7.37 9.75
CA ARG A 74 -5.74 8.13 10.94
C ARG A 74 -4.95 7.21 11.87
N PRO A 75 -3.64 7.48 12.10
CA PRO A 75 -2.82 6.66 12.99
C PRO A 75 -3.40 6.61 14.41
N GLY A 76 -3.47 5.42 15.00
CA GLY A 76 -3.89 5.23 16.40
C GLY A 76 -5.40 5.10 16.63
N GLU A 77 -6.20 5.10 15.56
CA GLU A 77 -7.63 4.76 15.63
C GLU A 77 -7.82 3.25 15.37
N ARG A 78 -8.48 2.89 14.26
CA ARG A 78 -8.87 1.50 13.97
C ARG A 78 -7.70 0.59 13.57
N LEU A 79 -6.72 1.12 12.86
CA LEU A 79 -5.60 0.35 12.32
C LEU A 79 -4.29 1.14 12.47
N SER A 80 -3.23 0.44 12.84
CA SER A 80 -1.85 0.94 12.72
C SER A 80 -1.40 0.96 11.26
N ILE A 81 -0.30 1.67 10.99
CA ILE A 81 0.31 1.71 9.65
C ILE A 81 0.64 0.29 9.16
N GLY A 82 1.27 -0.53 10.01
CA GLY A 82 1.66 -1.89 9.65
C GLY A 82 0.46 -2.79 9.32
N GLU A 83 -0.64 -2.66 10.06
CA GLU A 83 -1.88 -3.42 9.78
C GLU A 83 -2.55 -2.98 8.48
N VAL A 84 -2.58 -1.68 8.18
CA VAL A 84 -3.09 -1.18 6.90
C VAL A 84 -2.24 -1.68 5.74
N THR A 85 -0.91 -1.58 5.84
CA THR A 85 0.01 -2.08 4.80
C THR A 85 -0.17 -3.57 4.55
N THR A 86 -0.22 -4.37 5.62
CA THR A 86 -0.39 -5.84 5.50
C THR A 86 -1.74 -6.19 4.88
N SER A 87 -2.80 -5.49 5.29
CA SER A 87 -4.15 -5.71 4.77
C SER A 87 -4.23 -5.35 3.28
N TYR A 88 -3.70 -4.19 2.90
CA TYR A 88 -3.67 -3.74 1.51
C TYR A 88 -2.85 -4.66 0.62
N LEU A 89 -1.69 -5.13 1.09
CA LEU A 89 -0.90 -6.13 0.35
C LEU A 89 -1.70 -7.41 0.13
N SER A 90 -2.38 -7.92 1.17
CA SER A 90 -3.23 -9.11 1.02
C SER A 90 -4.40 -8.89 0.06
N MET A 91 -5.01 -7.70 0.06
CA MET A 91 -6.09 -7.36 -0.87
C MET A 91 -5.57 -7.26 -2.31
N THR A 92 -4.45 -6.58 -2.53
CA THR A 92 -3.78 -6.48 -3.84
C THR A 92 -3.47 -7.88 -4.39
N MET A 93 -2.88 -8.75 -3.58
CA MET A 93 -2.51 -10.10 -4.02
C MET A 93 -3.74 -10.91 -4.42
N ARG A 94 -4.82 -10.86 -3.62
CA ARG A 94 -6.09 -11.52 -3.97
C ARG A 94 -6.71 -10.93 -5.23
N LEU A 95 -6.63 -9.62 -5.42
CA LEU A 95 -7.19 -8.95 -6.60
C LEU A 95 -6.50 -9.39 -7.89
N VAL A 96 -5.20 -9.68 -7.84
CA VAL A 96 -4.44 -10.21 -9.00
C VAL A 96 -4.47 -11.74 -9.09
N GLY A 97 -5.31 -12.40 -8.28
CA GLY A 97 -5.40 -13.87 -8.26
C GLY A 97 -4.19 -14.58 -7.64
N ALA A 98 -3.29 -13.85 -6.97
CA ALA A 98 -2.12 -14.41 -6.31
C ALA A 98 -2.39 -14.75 -4.85
N THR A 99 -1.76 -15.83 -4.36
CA THR A 99 -1.75 -16.16 -2.93
C THR A 99 -0.45 -15.66 -2.30
N ILE A 100 -0.56 -14.94 -1.18
CA ILE A 100 0.61 -14.69 -0.33
C ILE A 100 0.99 -16.01 0.32
N ARG A 101 2.05 -16.65 -0.15
CA ARG A 101 2.69 -17.72 0.61
C ARG A 101 3.34 -17.08 1.84
N GLN A 102 2.63 -17.04 2.96
CA GLN A 102 3.25 -16.62 4.21
C GLN A 102 4.45 -17.55 4.46
N GLY A 103 5.65 -16.97 4.48
CA GLY A 103 6.85 -17.69 4.87
C GLY A 103 6.64 -18.30 6.24
N ARG A 104 6.82 -19.62 6.36
CA ARG A 104 6.89 -20.34 7.64
C ARG A 104 8.04 -19.74 8.46
N ALA A 105 7.75 -18.80 9.33
CA ALA A 105 8.58 -18.50 10.50
C ALA A 105 8.13 -19.42 11.64
N ARG A 106 8.36 -20.74 11.52
CA ARG A 106 8.10 -21.72 12.61
C ARG A 106 9.08 -22.89 12.74
N ASP A 107 10.21 -22.92 12.03
CA ASP A 107 11.16 -24.04 12.12
C ASP A 107 12.59 -23.63 12.54
N VAL A 108 12.73 -22.69 13.50
CA VAL A 108 14.02 -22.45 14.18
C VAL A 108 13.82 -22.25 15.69
N VAL A 109 13.13 -23.20 16.33
CA VAL A 109 13.29 -23.51 17.77
C VAL A 109 13.11 -25.02 17.95
N ALA A 110 13.98 -25.80 17.30
CA ALA A 110 14.21 -27.20 17.58
C ALA A 110 15.51 -27.62 16.90
N LEU A 111 16.63 -27.28 17.55
CA LEU A 111 17.92 -27.99 17.53
C LEU A 111 18.82 -27.37 18.59
#